data_AF-A0A965A0G6-F1
#
_entry.id   AF-A0A965A0G6-F1
#
_cell.length_a   1.000
_cell.length_b   1.000
_cell.length_c   1.000
_cell.angle_alpha   90.00
_cell.angle_beta   90.00
_cell.angle_gamma   90.00
#
_symmetry.space_group_name_H-M   'P 1'
#
loop_
_entity.id
_entity.type
_entity.pdbx_description
1 polymer ?
#
loop_
_entity_poly.entity_id
_entity_poly.type
_entity_poly.pdbx_seq_one_letter_code
_entity_poly.pdbx_strand_id
1 'polypeptide(L)'
;MAFSVIAKDAALDHGYKASLLSLPSELYISEQVSVIDPGFIRSARDTLRQGLARQLLEPLKRLDGELRAAANAPYSPDPLSTGRRLLANLVQHYLALAGALSAEELLVRFTAVSNMTDRMALLSTLIEFQGPQTQEALERYFHQFQHHDLALDKWFAVQVTIPSDQALTTVRSLMHHPKFDVSNPNRVRSV
;
A
#
# COMPACT_ATOMS: atom_id res chain seq x y z
N MET A 1 -6.65 24.29 -5.82
CA MET A 1 -7.08 22.98 -5.28
C MET A 1 -6.38 22.75 -3.96
N ALA A 2 -7.11 22.50 -2.86
CA ALA A 2 -6.55 22.40 -1.50
C ALA A 2 -5.45 21.33 -1.37
N PHE A 3 -5.64 20.15 -1.97
CA PHE A 3 -4.63 19.08 -1.97
C PHE A 3 -3.29 19.48 -2.60
N SER A 4 -3.30 20.33 -3.63
CA SER A 4 -2.04 20.83 -4.22
C SER A 4 -1.31 21.81 -3.31
N VAL A 5 -2.03 22.55 -2.47
CA VAL A 5 -1.41 23.44 -1.48
C VAL A 5 -0.72 22.58 -0.42
N ILE A 6 -1.44 21.60 0.13
CA ILE A 6 -0.92 20.66 1.13
C ILE A 6 0.33 19.92 0.63
N ALA A 7 0.30 19.39 -0.60
CA ALA A 7 1.42 18.65 -1.17
C ALA A 7 2.70 19.51 -1.27
N LYS A 8 2.54 20.80 -1.59
CA LYS A 8 3.66 21.74 -1.79
C LYS A 8 4.10 22.45 -0.51
N ASP A 9 3.35 22.35 0.57
CA ASP A 9 3.63 23.06 1.82
C ASP A 9 4.80 22.40 2.56
N ALA A 10 5.95 23.09 2.61
CA ALA A 10 7.15 22.59 3.28
C ALA A 10 7.11 22.73 4.81
N ALA A 11 6.16 23.51 5.36
CA ALA A 11 6.04 23.73 6.80
C ALA A 11 5.29 22.59 7.52
N LEU A 12 4.48 21.81 6.79
CA LEU A 12 3.78 20.66 7.34
C LEU A 12 4.76 19.51 7.57
N ASP A 13 4.73 18.92 8.78
CA ASP A 13 5.44 17.68 9.03
C ASP A 13 4.92 16.55 8.14
N HIS A 14 5.77 15.57 7.86
CA HIS A 14 5.45 14.49 6.92
C HIS A 14 4.25 13.65 7.35
N GLY A 15 4.09 13.37 8.65
CA GLY A 15 3.00 12.54 9.15
C GLY A 15 1.64 13.23 8.99
N TYR A 16 1.59 14.52 9.32
CA TYR A 16 0.39 15.32 9.14
C TYR A 16 0.06 15.53 7.66
N LYS A 17 1.07 15.82 6.82
CA LYS A 17 0.89 15.90 5.37
C LYS A 17 0.33 14.60 4.79
N ALA A 18 0.85 13.44 5.19
CA ALA A 18 0.34 12.15 4.74
C ALA A 18 -1.11 11.92 5.18
N SER A 19 -1.46 12.32 6.40
CA SER A 19 -2.82 12.20 6.93
C SER A 19 -3.81 13.06 6.13
N LEU A 20 -3.43 14.31 5.80
CA LEU A 20 -4.26 15.23 5.01
C LEU A 20 -4.41 14.81 3.54
N LEU A 21 -3.42 14.11 2.98
CA LEU A 21 -3.44 13.61 1.60
C LEU A 21 -4.10 12.22 1.48
N SER A 22 -4.35 11.54 2.59
CA SER A 22 -4.98 10.22 2.63
C SER A 22 -6.49 10.34 2.52
N LEU A 23 -7.10 9.53 1.67
CA LEU A 23 -8.56 9.43 1.59
C LEU A 23 -9.11 8.55 2.72
N PRO A 24 -10.34 8.82 3.21
CA PRO A 24 -10.99 7.95 4.19
C PRO A 24 -11.07 6.49 3.71
N SER A 25 -11.10 5.56 4.67
CA SER A 25 -11.32 4.14 4.37
C SER A 25 -12.76 3.91 3.92
N GLU A 26 -12.98 2.81 3.20
CA GLU A 26 -14.34 2.45 2.78
C GLU A 26 -15.25 2.13 3.96
N LEU A 27 -14.70 1.52 5.02
CA LEU A 27 -15.42 1.28 6.26
C LEU A 27 -15.89 2.61 6.86
N TYR A 28 -15.00 3.60 6.96
CA TYR A 28 -15.38 4.92 7.48
C TYR A 28 -16.49 5.55 6.62
N ILE A 29 -16.37 5.51 5.29
CA ILE A 29 -17.39 6.05 4.38
C ILE A 29 -18.72 5.31 4.57
N SER A 30 -18.70 3.98 4.75
CA SER A 30 -19.90 3.17 4.97
C SER A 30 -20.64 3.56 6.26
N GLU A 31 -19.91 3.99 7.30
CA GLU A 31 -20.47 4.48 8.55
C GLU A 31 -21.10 5.88 8.41
N GLN A 32 -20.78 6.63 7.35
CA GLN A 32 -21.32 7.97 7.11
C GLN A 32 -22.59 7.99 6.24
N VAL A 33 -23.04 6.84 5.73
CA VAL A 33 -24.18 6.75 4.81
C VAL A 33 -25.30 5.86 5.37
N SER A 34 -26.54 6.16 5.01
CA SER A 34 -27.72 5.40 5.48
C SER A 34 -27.97 4.11 4.70
N VAL A 35 -27.56 4.05 3.43
CA VAL A 35 -27.63 2.86 2.58
C VAL A 35 -26.23 2.52 2.12
N ILE A 36 -25.75 1.34 2.50
CA ILE A 36 -24.39 0.88 2.21
C ILE A 36 -24.40 0.12 0.87
N ASP A 37 -23.80 0.73 -0.15
CA ASP A 37 -23.43 0.07 -1.40
C ASP A 37 -21.88 -0.01 -1.47
N PRO A 38 -21.28 -1.18 -1.18
CA PRO A 38 -19.83 -1.34 -1.18
C PRO A 38 -19.19 -1.09 -2.55
N GLY A 39 -19.88 -1.46 -3.64
CA GLY A 39 -19.38 -1.28 -5.00
C GLY A 39 -19.31 0.20 -5.38
N PHE A 40 -20.36 0.95 -5.06
CA PHE A 40 -20.41 2.39 -5.30
C PHE A 40 -19.37 3.14 -4.44
N ILE A 41 -19.30 2.85 -3.14
CA ILE A 41 -18.32 3.48 -2.22
C ILE A 41 -16.90 3.30 -2.76
N ARG A 42 -16.57 2.07 -3.18
CA ARG A 42 -15.26 1.76 -3.73
C ARG A 42 -14.97 2.51 -5.02
N SER A 43 -15.89 2.42 -5.99
CA SER A 43 -15.75 3.08 -7.29
C SER A 43 -15.58 4.60 -7.16
N ALA A 44 -16.36 5.24 -6.29
CA ALA A 44 -16.25 6.67 -6.00
C ALA A 44 -14.90 7.02 -5.37
N ARG A 45 -14.46 6.23 -4.36
CA ARG A 45 -13.17 6.42 -3.68
C ARG A 45 -12.00 6.26 -4.66
N ASP A 46 -12.02 5.22 -5.48
CA ASP A 46 -10.95 4.94 -6.45
C ASP A 46 -10.89 5.99 -7.55
N THR A 47 -12.04 6.47 -8.02
CA THR A 47 -12.12 7.57 -8.98
C THR A 47 -11.48 8.84 -8.41
N LEU A 48 -11.80 9.20 -7.16
CA LEU A 48 -11.18 10.36 -6.50
C LEU A 48 -9.67 10.14 -6.30
N ARG A 49 -9.27 8.95 -5.85
CA ARG A 49 -7.86 8.57 -5.62
C ARG A 49 -7.04 8.73 -6.92
N GLN A 50 -7.55 8.21 -8.03
CA GLN A 50 -6.90 8.31 -9.34
C GLN A 50 -6.89 9.75 -9.89
N GLY A 51 -7.98 10.50 -9.67
CA GLY A 51 -8.05 11.93 -10.02
C GLY A 51 -6.99 12.76 -9.29
N LEU A 52 -6.85 12.56 -7.98
CA LEU A 52 -5.82 13.21 -7.16
C LEU A 52 -4.41 12.81 -7.62
N ALA A 53 -4.16 11.53 -7.84
CA ALA A 53 -2.87 11.03 -8.30
C ALA A 53 -2.41 11.72 -9.60
N ARG A 54 -3.32 11.86 -10.59
CA ARG A 54 -3.03 12.55 -11.86
C ARG A 54 -2.82 14.06 -11.68
N GLN A 55 -3.69 14.73 -10.92
CA GLN A 55 -3.62 16.18 -10.73
C GLN A 55 -2.41 16.62 -9.90
N LEU A 56 -1.95 15.77 -8.98
CA LEU A 56 -0.82 16.04 -8.10
C LEU A 56 0.49 15.45 -8.62
N LEU A 57 0.53 14.95 -9.87
CA LEU A 57 1.67 14.18 -10.38
C LEU A 57 3.02 14.88 -10.18
N GLU A 58 3.12 16.14 -10.60
CA GLU A 58 4.38 16.90 -10.48
C GLU A 58 4.78 17.19 -9.02
N PRO A 59 3.86 17.64 -8.14
CA PRO A 59 4.13 17.67 -6.69
C PRO A 59 4.58 16.32 -6.10
N LEU A 60 3.94 15.22 -6.50
CA LEU A 60 4.24 13.88 -5.99
C LEU A 60 5.63 13.40 -6.42
N LYS A 61 6.02 13.63 -7.69
CA LYS A 61 7.37 13.31 -8.18
C LYS A 61 8.44 14.05 -7.39
N ARG A 62 8.21 15.34 -7.09
CA ARG A 62 9.13 16.13 -6.27
C ARG A 62 9.26 15.56 -4.86
N LEU A 63 8.14 15.28 -4.20
CA LEU A 63 8.12 14.69 -2.86
C LEU A 63 8.82 13.31 -2.85
N ASP A 64 8.60 12.46 -3.84
CA ASP A 64 9.28 11.16 -3.94
C ASP A 64 10.79 11.31 -4.03
N GLY A 65 11.28 12.26 -4.83
CA GLY A 65 12.71 12.58 -4.92
C GLY A 65 13.31 13.04 -3.59
N GLU A 66 12.63 13.97 -2.90
CA GLU A 66 13.05 14.49 -1.59
C GLU A 66 13.08 13.39 -0.52
N LEU A 67 12.00 12.60 -0.43
CA LEU A 67 11.86 11.52 0.56
C LEU A 67 12.88 10.40 0.34
N ARG A 68 13.16 10.05 -0.92
CA ARG A 68 14.20 9.07 -1.27
C ARG A 68 15.61 9.57 -0.98
N ALA A 69 15.91 10.84 -1.24
CA ALA A 69 17.22 11.41 -0.90
C ALA A 69 17.49 11.34 0.61
N ALA A 70 16.44 11.52 1.42
CA ALA A 70 16.53 11.40 2.87
C ALA A 70 16.62 9.93 3.36
N ALA A 71 16.27 8.93 2.54
CA ALA A 71 16.11 7.54 2.96
C ALA A 71 17.41 6.82 3.40
N ASN A 72 18.58 7.43 3.20
CA ASN A 72 19.88 6.89 3.65
C ASN A 72 20.05 6.86 5.18
N ALA A 73 19.13 7.46 5.95
CA ALA A 73 19.15 7.36 7.40
C ALA A 73 18.78 5.93 7.87
N PRO A 74 19.45 5.38 8.90
CA PRO A 74 19.07 4.10 9.50
C PRO A 74 17.59 4.05 9.91
N TYR A 75 17.01 2.85 9.93
CA TYR A 75 15.64 2.68 10.41
C TYR A 75 15.52 3.14 11.87
N SER A 76 14.52 3.98 12.12
CA SER A 76 14.12 4.39 13.47
C SER A 76 12.60 4.38 13.62
N PRO A 77 12.07 3.87 14.75
CA PRO A 77 10.63 3.88 15.04
C PRO A 77 10.13 5.22 15.59
N ASP A 78 10.97 6.26 15.66
CA ASP A 78 10.56 7.58 16.15
C ASP A 78 9.43 8.22 15.30
N PRO A 79 8.68 9.19 15.86
CA PRO A 79 7.56 9.82 15.16
C PRO A 79 7.92 10.50 13.84
N LEU A 80 9.10 11.15 13.74
CA LEU A 80 9.52 11.87 12.54
C LEU A 80 9.85 10.88 11.42
N SER A 81 10.63 9.83 11.74
CA SER A 81 10.95 8.75 10.80
C SER A 81 9.69 8.00 10.36
N THR A 82 8.73 7.80 11.26
CA THR A 82 7.45 7.15 10.96
C THR A 82 6.59 8.02 10.04
N GLY A 83 6.45 9.31 10.32
CA GLY A 83 5.72 10.24 9.46
C GLY A 83 6.32 10.33 8.05
N ARG A 84 7.66 10.31 7.96
CA ARG A 84 8.36 10.26 6.67
C ARG A 84 8.04 9.00 5.87
N ARG A 85 8.13 7.82 6.49
CA ARG A 85 7.78 6.54 5.83
C ARG A 85 6.31 6.54 5.39
N LEU A 86 5.41 7.03 6.25
CA LEU A 86 3.99 7.15 5.93
C LEU A 86 3.77 7.98 4.67
N LEU A 87 4.39 9.16 4.58
CA LEU A 87 4.31 10.00 3.40
C LEU A 87 4.96 9.35 2.17
N ALA A 88 6.13 8.74 2.30
CA ALA A 88 6.82 8.08 1.19
C ALA A 88 5.99 6.95 0.59
N ASN A 89 5.39 6.13 1.45
CA ASN A 89 4.53 5.02 1.05
C ASN A 89 3.25 5.51 0.35
N LEU A 90 2.64 6.60 0.85
CA LEU A 90 1.48 7.23 0.21
C LEU A 90 1.84 7.83 -1.16
N VAL A 91 2.93 8.58 -1.25
CA VAL A 91 3.39 9.24 -2.47
C VAL A 91 3.70 8.20 -3.55
N GLN A 92 4.44 7.15 -3.19
CA GLN A 92 4.76 6.07 -4.10
C GLN A 92 3.50 5.39 -4.65
N HIS A 93 2.53 5.12 -3.78
CA HIS A 93 1.26 4.53 -4.17
C HIS A 93 0.49 5.44 -5.16
N TYR A 94 0.43 6.75 -4.91
CA TYR A 94 -0.17 7.68 -5.86
C TYR A 94 0.61 7.80 -7.17
N LEU A 95 1.94 7.71 -7.16
CA LEU A 95 2.73 7.68 -8.40
C LEU A 95 2.44 6.44 -9.24
N ALA A 96 2.27 5.28 -8.61
CA ALA A 96 1.85 4.06 -9.29
C ALA A 96 0.46 4.23 -9.92
N LEU A 97 -0.52 4.75 -9.17
CA LEU A 97 -1.87 5.03 -9.68
C LEU A 97 -1.91 6.07 -10.81
N ALA A 98 -0.99 7.03 -10.80
CA ALA A 98 -0.82 8.01 -11.87
C ALA A 98 -0.10 7.44 -13.11
N GLY A 99 0.38 6.20 -13.07
CA GLY A 99 1.18 5.58 -14.13
C GLY A 99 2.60 6.12 -14.24
N ALA A 100 3.10 6.80 -13.20
CA ALA A 100 4.44 7.37 -13.16
C ALA A 100 5.47 6.49 -12.43
N LEU A 101 5.05 5.32 -11.96
CA LEU A 101 5.92 4.31 -11.38
C LEU A 101 5.48 2.92 -11.88
N SER A 102 6.37 2.22 -12.58
CA SER A 102 6.08 0.91 -13.16
C SER A 102 6.15 -0.22 -12.12
N ALA A 103 5.63 -1.39 -12.48
CA ALA A 103 5.74 -2.59 -11.64
C ALA A 103 7.20 -3.02 -11.46
N GLU A 104 8.04 -2.85 -12.47
CA GLU A 104 9.49 -3.11 -12.41
C GLU A 104 10.19 -2.17 -11.42
N GLU A 105 9.89 -0.87 -11.48
CA GLU A 105 10.47 0.11 -10.57
C GLU A 105 10.02 -0.14 -9.12
N LEU A 106 8.75 -0.50 -8.92
CA LEU A 106 8.22 -0.91 -7.62
C LEU A 106 8.92 -2.17 -7.10
N LEU A 107 9.15 -3.18 -7.94
CA LEU A 107 9.87 -4.39 -7.56
C LEU A 107 11.31 -4.08 -7.14
N VAL A 108 12.02 -3.21 -7.88
CA VAL A 108 13.36 -2.76 -7.49
C VAL A 108 13.32 -2.10 -6.11
N ARG A 109 12.37 -1.19 -5.87
CA ARG A 109 12.19 -0.57 -4.54
C ARG A 109 11.88 -1.60 -3.46
N PHE A 110 11.00 -2.57 -3.73
CA PHE A 110 10.64 -3.67 -2.82
C PHE A 110 11.85 -4.49 -2.39
N THR A 111 12.75 -4.80 -3.31
CA THR A 111 13.97 -5.56 -3.00
C THR A 111 15.00 -4.76 -2.19
N ALA A 112 15.01 -3.42 -2.34
CA ALA A 112 15.97 -2.55 -1.68
C ALA A 112 15.61 -2.20 -0.22
N VAL A 113 14.33 -2.27 0.17
CA VAL A 113 13.90 -1.88 1.52
C VAL A 113 14.23 -2.93 2.59
N SER A 114 14.76 -2.45 3.71
CA SER A 114 15.23 -3.28 4.83
C SER A 114 14.23 -3.42 5.99
N ASN A 115 13.11 -2.68 5.96
CA ASN A 115 12.11 -2.70 7.03
C ASN A 115 10.75 -3.21 6.53
N MET A 116 9.96 -3.77 7.45
CA MET A 116 8.68 -4.40 7.12
C MET A 116 7.61 -3.40 6.70
N THR A 117 7.61 -2.17 7.23
CA THR A 117 6.60 -1.15 6.92
C THR A 117 6.64 -0.77 5.45
N ASP A 118 7.82 -0.38 4.94
CA ASP A 118 7.97 0.03 3.55
C ASP A 118 7.81 -1.17 2.61
N ARG A 119 8.30 -2.35 3.02
CA ARG A 119 8.13 -3.60 2.27
C ARG A 119 6.66 -3.96 2.05
N MET A 120 5.84 -3.87 3.10
CA MET A 120 4.42 -4.14 2.98
C MET A 120 3.68 -3.09 2.15
N ALA A 121 4.07 -1.81 2.24
CA ALA A 121 3.48 -0.77 1.40
C ALA A 121 3.79 -0.98 -0.10
N LEU A 122 5.03 -1.34 -0.42
CA LEU A 122 5.47 -1.71 -1.76
C LEU A 122 4.72 -2.94 -2.29
N LEU A 123 4.64 -4.00 -1.48
CA LEU A 123 3.92 -5.22 -1.85
C LEU A 123 2.43 -4.95 -2.08
N SER A 124 1.79 -4.17 -1.20
CA SER A 124 0.37 -3.79 -1.36
C SER A 124 0.14 -3.03 -2.67
N THR A 125 1.07 -2.14 -3.05
CA THR A 125 1.00 -1.41 -4.32
C THR A 125 1.22 -2.34 -5.52
N LEU A 126 2.18 -3.27 -5.43
CA LEU A 126 2.46 -4.24 -6.50
C LEU A 126 1.29 -5.18 -6.77
N ILE A 127 0.50 -5.55 -5.77
CA ILE A 127 -0.64 -6.46 -5.96
C ILE A 127 -1.74 -5.83 -6.83
N GLU A 128 -1.86 -4.50 -6.86
CA GLU A 128 -2.79 -3.83 -7.76
C GLU A 128 -2.46 -4.03 -9.26
N PHE A 129 -1.20 -4.36 -9.60
CA PHE A 129 -0.78 -4.61 -10.99
C PHE A 129 -1.13 -6.01 -11.51
N GLN A 130 -1.29 -7.00 -10.62
CA GLN A 130 -1.64 -8.39 -10.95
C GLN A 130 -0.75 -9.01 -12.07
N GLY A 131 0.55 -8.67 -12.08
CA GLY A 131 1.49 -9.03 -13.13
C GLY A 131 2.67 -9.90 -12.66
N PRO A 132 3.63 -10.22 -13.56
CA PRO A 132 4.81 -11.03 -13.21
C PRO A 132 5.61 -10.48 -12.03
N GLN A 133 5.75 -9.17 -11.92
CA GLN A 133 6.47 -8.50 -10.83
C GLN A 133 5.73 -8.62 -9.49
N THR A 134 4.39 -8.69 -9.52
CA THR A 134 3.59 -8.99 -8.32
C THR A 134 3.91 -10.38 -7.80
N GLN A 135 3.91 -11.37 -8.70
CA GLN A 135 4.19 -12.76 -8.36
C GLN A 135 5.62 -12.92 -7.83
N GLU A 136 6.60 -12.29 -8.49
CA GLU A 136 7.99 -12.31 -8.03
C GLU A 136 8.13 -11.69 -6.63
N ALA A 137 7.47 -10.58 -6.35
CA ALA A 137 7.51 -9.95 -5.03
C ALA A 137 6.88 -10.83 -3.94
N LEU A 138 5.76 -11.50 -4.25
CA LEU A 138 5.10 -12.45 -3.35
C LEU A 138 6.01 -13.66 -3.05
N GLU A 139 6.64 -14.23 -4.07
CA GLU A 139 7.58 -15.35 -3.92
C GLU A 139 8.80 -14.95 -3.09
N ARG A 140 9.42 -13.80 -3.38
CA ARG A 140 10.55 -13.28 -2.62
C ARG A 140 10.18 -13.05 -1.15
N TYR A 141 9.01 -12.46 -0.88
CA TYR A 141 8.53 -12.27 0.48
C TYR A 141 8.36 -13.63 1.18
N PHE A 142 7.68 -14.57 0.53
CA PHE A 142 7.43 -15.89 1.08
C PHE A 142 8.73 -16.62 1.41
N HIS A 143 9.67 -16.72 0.46
CA HIS A 143 10.95 -17.39 0.69
C HIS A 143 11.72 -16.80 1.87
N GLN A 144 11.69 -15.48 2.01
CA GLN A 144 12.39 -14.80 3.10
C GLN A 144 11.69 -14.97 4.46
N PHE A 145 10.36 -15.03 4.50
CA PHE A 145 9.60 -14.91 5.75
C PHE A 145 8.71 -16.13 6.10
N GLN A 146 8.74 -17.22 5.33
CA GLN A 146 7.91 -18.43 5.54
C GLN A 146 8.11 -19.15 6.87
N HIS A 147 9.15 -18.80 7.63
CA HIS A 147 9.44 -19.33 8.97
C HIS A 147 9.08 -18.33 10.09
N HIS A 148 8.50 -17.19 9.75
CA HIS A 148 8.06 -16.16 10.69
C HIS A 148 6.55 -16.00 10.62
N ASP A 149 5.82 -16.61 11.55
CA ASP A 149 4.35 -16.75 11.48
C ASP A 149 3.62 -15.42 11.23
N LEU A 150 3.94 -14.37 12.00
CA LEU A 150 3.30 -13.06 11.85
C LEU A 150 3.66 -12.33 10.54
N ALA A 151 4.83 -12.59 9.98
CA ALA A 151 5.18 -12.06 8.66
C ALA A 151 4.45 -12.83 7.56
N LEU A 152 4.34 -14.16 7.72
CA LEU A 152 3.55 -14.98 6.83
C LEU A 152 2.07 -14.60 6.87
N ASP A 153 1.50 -14.25 8.02
CA ASP A 153 0.15 -13.68 8.15
C ASP A 153 -0.04 -12.45 7.27
N LYS A 154 0.93 -11.53 7.26
CA LYS A 154 0.90 -10.36 6.37
C LYS A 154 0.94 -10.74 4.89
N TRP A 155 1.70 -11.78 4.53
CA TRP A 155 1.78 -12.29 3.16
C TRP A 155 0.45 -12.87 2.68
N PHE A 156 -0.26 -13.62 3.53
CA PHE A 156 -1.61 -14.09 3.22
C PHE A 156 -2.58 -12.92 3.10
N ALA A 157 -2.59 -12.03 4.10
CA ALA A 157 -3.54 -10.91 4.16
C ALA A 157 -3.42 -9.98 2.96
N VAL A 158 -2.21 -9.61 2.54
CA VAL A 158 -2.02 -8.64 1.48
C VAL A 158 -2.59 -9.11 0.13
N GLN A 159 -2.60 -10.42 -0.13
CA GLN A 159 -3.13 -11.00 -1.37
C GLN A 159 -4.66 -10.94 -1.48
N VAL A 160 -5.36 -10.86 -0.35
CA VAL A 160 -6.83 -10.79 -0.29
C VAL A 160 -7.35 -9.37 -0.07
N THR A 161 -6.46 -8.36 0.00
CA THR A 161 -6.86 -6.96 0.16
C THR A 161 -7.31 -6.29 -1.13
N ILE A 162 -6.91 -6.82 -2.30
CA ILE A 162 -7.26 -6.22 -3.58
C ILE A 162 -8.59 -6.80 -4.07
N PRO A 163 -9.63 -5.95 -4.25
CA PRO A 163 -10.84 -6.34 -4.93
C PRO A 163 -10.52 -6.61 -6.40
N SER A 164 -10.80 -7.82 -6.84
CA SER A 164 -10.73 -8.19 -8.24
C SER A 164 -11.78 -9.26 -8.50
N ASP A 165 -12.11 -9.48 -9.78
CA ASP A 165 -12.94 -10.63 -10.17
C ASP A 165 -12.30 -11.97 -9.74
N GLN A 166 -11.00 -11.96 -9.45
CA GLN A 166 -10.24 -13.11 -8.98
C GLN A 166 -10.16 -13.22 -7.45
N ALA A 167 -10.67 -12.25 -6.68
CA ALA A 167 -10.49 -12.21 -5.23
C ALA A 167 -10.92 -13.51 -4.54
N LEU A 168 -12.10 -14.05 -4.89
CA LEU A 168 -12.59 -15.33 -4.34
C LEU A 168 -11.70 -16.52 -4.77
N THR A 169 -11.19 -16.50 -5.99
CA THR A 169 -10.26 -17.52 -6.49
C THR A 169 -8.94 -17.46 -5.73
N THR A 170 -8.41 -16.27 -5.46
CA THR A 170 -7.20 -16.04 -4.65
C THR A 170 -7.39 -16.57 -3.23
N VAL A 171 -8.49 -16.21 -2.56
CA VAL A 171 -8.83 -16.73 -1.22
C VAL A 171 -8.85 -18.26 -1.22
N ARG A 172 -9.56 -18.88 -2.16
CA ARG A 172 -9.63 -20.35 -2.27
C ARG A 172 -8.26 -20.97 -2.50
N SER A 173 -7.43 -20.38 -3.36
CA SER A 173 -6.06 -20.86 -3.62
C SER A 173 -5.22 -20.82 -2.34
N LEU A 174 -5.28 -19.70 -1.59
CA LEU A 174 -4.57 -19.53 -0.34
C LEU A 174 -5.02 -20.50 0.75
N MET A 175 -6.30 -20.83 0.82
CA MET A 175 -6.82 -21.86 1.76
C MET A 175 -6.26 -23.26 1.46
N HIS A 176 -5.79 -23.53 0.24
CA HIS A 176 -5.12 -24.80 -0.12
C HIS A 176 -3.60 -24.72 -0.01
N HIS A 177 -3.04 -23.57 0.37
CA HIS A 177 -1.60 -23.40 0.47
C HIS A 177 -1.04 -24.27 1.63
N PRO A 178 0.13 -24.92 1.50
CA PRO A 178 0.69 -25.81 2.54
C PRO A 178 0.98 -25.13 3.89
N LYS A 179 1.06 -23.79 3.91
CA LYS A 179 1.24 -22.99 5.12
C LYS A 179 -0.07 -22.41 5.68
N PHE A 180 -1.20 -22.72 5.05
CA PHE A 180 -2.51 -22.42 5.60
C PHE A 180 -2.90 -23.50 6.61
N ASP A 181 -3.38 -23.06 7.77
CA ASP A 181 -3.80 -23.90 8.88
C ASP A 181 -5.06 -23.28 9.48
N VAL A 182 -6.18 -23.98 9.33
CA VAL A 182 -7.49 -23.55 9.83
C VAL A 182 -7.55 -23.52 11.36
N SER A 183 -6.67 -24.25 12.04
CA SER A 183 -6.59 -24.26 13.51
C SER A 183 -5.87 -23.04 14.08
N ASN A 184 -5.15 -22.28 13.24
CA ASN A 184 -4.48 -21.03 13.62
C ASN A 184 -5.41 -19.82 13.37
N PRO A 185 -5.94 -19.16 14.42
CA PRO A 185 -6.87 -18.05 14.26
C PRO A 185 -6.29 -16.84 13.51
N ASN A 186 -4.98 -16.60 13.61
CA ASN A 186 -4.34 -15.51 12.88
C ASN A 186 -4.26 -15.80 11.38
N ARG A 187 -3.95 -17.06 11.03
CA ARG A 187 -3.93 -17.52 9.63
C ARG A 187 -5.34 -17.45 9.01
N VAL A 188 -6.37 -17.85 9.75
CA VAL A 188 -7.78 -17.73 9.31
C VAL A 188 -8.20 -16.28 9.11
N ARG A 189 -7.79 -15.35 9.98
CA ARG A 189 -8.10 -13.92 9.80
C ARG A 189 -7.36 -13.25 8.65
N SER A 190 -6.30 -13.90 8.17
CA SER A 190 -5.41 -13.36 7.13
C SER A 190 -5.79 -13.84 5.73
N VAL A 191 -6.85 -14.62 5.56
CA VAL A 191 -7.35 -15.15 4.27
C VAL A 191 -8.85 -14.93 4.20
#